data_AF-A0A2D4LRV1-F1
#
_entry.id   AF-A0A2D4LRV1-F1
#
_cell.length_a   1.000
_cell.length_b   1.000
_cell.length_c   1.000
_cell.angle_alpha   90.00
_cell.angle_beta   90.00
_cell.angle_gamma   90.00
#
_symmetry.space_group_name_H-M   'P 1'
#
loop_
_entity.id
_entity.type
_entity.pdbx_description
1 polymer ?
#
loop_
_entity_poly.entity_id
_entity_poly.type
_entity_poly.pdbx_seq_one_letter_code
_entity_poly.pdbx_strand_id
1 'polypeptide(L)'
;RESLRPREVTVPQTTGCESLLVRWDLGGPRAVLLTYLAPCHVATALPELLDVIAAVAIEIPRLIVMGDFNLPSAGEASGEVREFRASMTALDLTQVIQGPTHTG
;
A
#
# COMPACT_ATOMS: atom_id res chain seq x y z
N ARG A 1 -26.15 -14.84 -3.23
CA ARG A 1 -25.11 -13.81 -3.43
C ARG A 1 -24.83 -13.21 -2.06
N GLU A 2 -23.75 -13.59 -1.40
CA GLU A 2 -23.40 -13.00 -0.10
C GLU A 2 -22.97 -11.54 -0.31
N SER A 3 -23.44 -10.64 0.56
CA SER A 3 -23.18 -9.21 0.41
C SER A 3 -21.84 -8.85 1.04
N LEU A 4 -20.96 -8.23 0.26
CA LEU A 4 -19.77 -7.54 0.79
C LEU A 4 -20.27 -6.39 1.67
N ARG A 5 -19.93 -6.40 2.96
CA ARG A 5 -20.22 -5.30 3.89
C ARG A 5 -18.92 -4.53 4.17
N PRO A 6 -18.49 -3.64 3.25
CA PRO A 6 -17.28 -2.86 3.45
C PRO A 6 -17.45 -1.91 4.62
N ARG A 7 -16.38 -1.73 5.38
CA ARG A 7 -16.29 -0.78 6.49
C ARG A 7 -14.96 -0.05 6.36
N GLU A 8 -15.02 1.26 6.45
CA GLU A 8 -13.83 2.08 6.63
C GLU A 8 -13.25 1.86 8.03
N VAL A 9 -11.93 1.76 8.10
CA VAL A 9 -11.16 1.61 9.33
C VAL A 9 -10.14 2.73 9.36
N THR A 10 -10.02 3.41 10.50
CA THR A 10 -9.00 4.43 10.70
C THR A 10 -7.62 3.81 10.58
N VAL A 11 -6.77 4.43 9.77
CA VAL A 11 -5.34 4.13 9.71
C VAL A 11 -4.54 5.38 10.04
N PRO A 12 -3.32 5.23 10.63
CA PRO A 12 -2.44 6.36 10.85
C PRO A 12 -2.24 7.16 9.55
N GLN A 13 -2.32 8.48 9.67
CA GLN A 13 -2.04 9.40 8.57
C GLN A 13 -0.68 10.03 8.79
N THR A 14 0.05 10.22 7.70
CA THR A 14 1.38 10.83 7.70
C THR A 14 1.37 12.07 6.83
N THR A 15 2.18 13.07 7.16
CA THR A 15 2.28 14.27 6.31
C THR A 15 2.76 13.89 4.92
N GLY A 16 1.98 14.23 3.89
CA GLY A 16 2.29 13.89 2.51
C GLY A 16 1.92 12.46 2.11
N CYS A 17 1.24 11.70 2.97
CA CYS A 17 0.71 10.38 2.65
C CYS A 17 -0.74 10.24 3.18
N GLU A 18 -1.68 10.13 2.26
CA GLU A 18 -3.09 9.90 2.57
C GLU A 18 -3.39 8.42 2.44
N SER A 19 -4.11 7.84 3.40
CA SER A 19 -4.43 6.41 3.37
C SER A 19 -5.84 6.10 3.87
N LEU A 20 -6.52 5.18 3.19
CA LEU A 20 -7.86 4.71 3.50
C LEU A 20 -7.87 3.18 3.53
N LEU A 21 -8.23 2.59 4.67
CA LEU A 21 -8.39 1.15 4.81
C LEU A 21 -9.87 0.77 4.76
N VAL A 22 -10.22 -0.08 3.80
CA VAL A 22 -11.57 -0.63 3.68
C VAL A 22 -11.51 -2.13 3.95
N ARG A 23 -12.19 -2.58 5.01
CA ARG A 23 -12.23 -3.98 5.44
C ARG A 23 -13.60 -4.61 5.18
N TRP A 24 -13.60 -5.91 4.88
CA TRP A 24 -14.80 -6.74 4.85
C TRP A 24 -14.47 -8.19 5.24
N ASP A 25 -15.44 -8.90 5.82
CA ASP A 25 -15.21 -10.25 6.39
C ASP A 25 -15.84 -11.39 5.57
N LEU A 26 -16.22 -11.12 4.31
CA LEU A 26 -16.80 -12.15 3.45
C LEU A 26 -15.74 -13.23 3.14
N GLY A 27 -15.91 -14.44 3.67
CA GLY A 27 -14.96 -15.55 3.49
C GLY A 27 -13.64 -15.40 4.25
N GLY A 28 -13.61 -14.59 5.33
CA GLY A 28 -12.44 -14.29 6.16
C GLY A 28 -12.03 -12.81 6.10
N PRO A 29 -11.12 -12.35 6.98
CA PRO A 29 -10.68 -10.97 7.02
C PRO A 29 -9.97 -10.59 5.72
N ARG A 30 -10.47 -9.56 5.06
CA ARG A 30 -9.94 -9.00 3.81
C ARG A 30 -9.98 -7.49 3.88
N ALA A 31 -9.00 -6.84 3.28
CA ALA A 31 -9.01 -5.40 3.19
C ALA A 31 -8.28 -4.88 1.96
N VAL A 32 -8.62 -3.65 1.59
CA VAL A 32 -7.86 -2.85 0.63
C VAL A 32 -7.37 -1.61 1.37
N LEU A 33 -6.05 -1.39 1.33
CA LEU A 33 -5.43 -0.13 1.72
C LEU A 33 -5.20 0.69 0.45
N LEU A 34 -5.93 1.80 0.34
CA LEU A 34 -5.76 2.80 -0.72
C LEU A 34 -4.82 3.89 -0.22
N THR A 35 -3.75 4.16 -0.96
CA THR A 35 -2.73 5.13 -0.54
C THR A 35 -2.38 6.13 -1.64
N TYR A 36 -2.22 7.39 -1.27
CA TYR A 36 -1.62 8.41 -2.11
C TYR A 36 -0.40 9.01 -1.40
N LEU A 37 0.79 8.79 -1.97
CA LEU A 37 2.05 9.32 -1.46
C LEU A 37 2.48 10.49 -2.35
N ALA A 38 2.49 11.71 -1.80
CA ALA A 38 2.84 12.89 -2.56
C ALA A 38 4.30 12.83 -3.07
N PRO A 39 4.57 13.23 -4.32
CA PRO A 39 5.89 13.06 -4.94
C PRO A 39 7.01 13.80 -4.20
N CYS A 40 6.71 14.94 -3.56
CA CYS A 40 7.68 15.71 -2.77
C CYS A 40 7.93 15.16 -1.36
N HIS A 41 7.16 14.17 -0.90
CA HIS A 41 7.26 13.59 0.44
C HIS A 41 7.69 12.13 0.43
N VAL A 42 8.01 11.54 -0.73
CA VAL A 42 8.34 10.11 -0.84
C VAL A 42 9.42 9.71 0.16
N ALA A 43 10.55 10.42 0.20
CA ALA A 43 11.67 10.07 1.09
C ALA A 43 11.31 10.15 2.59
N THR A 44 10.40 11.04 2.98
CA THR A 44 10.06 11.26 4.40
C THR A 44 8.87 10.43 4.86
N ALA A 45 7.90 10.20 3.99
CA ALA A 45 6.64 9.52 4.35
C ALA A 45 6.61 8.04 3.98
N LEU A 46 7.53 7.56 3.12
CA LEU A 46 7.62 6.15 2.75
C LEU A 46 7.91 5.23 3.96
N PRO A 47 8.86 5.54 4.87
CA PRO A 47 9.11 4.65 6.02
C PRO A 47 7.87 4.49 6.91
N GLU A 48 7.18 5.60 7.21
CA GLU A 48 5.96 5.56 8.02
C GLU A 48 4.83 4.79 7.32
N LEU A 49 4.69 4.95 6.00
CA LEU A 49 3.74 4.18 5.21
C LEU A 49 4.06 2.67 5.25
N LEU A 50 5.33 2.29 5.19
CA LEU A 50 5.75 0.89 5.27
C LEU A 50 5.40 0.28 6.63
N ASP A 51 5.55 1.03 7.73
CA ASP A 51 5.12 0.60 9.06
C ASP A 51 3.61 0.38 9.14
N VAL A 52 2.82 1.26 8.52
CA VAL A 52 1.35 1.10 8.43
C VAL A 52 1.00 -0.15 7.63
N ILE A 53 1.62 -0.36 6.46
CA ILE A 53 1.38 -1.54 5.64
C ILE A 53 1.74 -2.82 6.41
N ALA A 54 2.87 -2.83 7.12
CA ALA A 54 3.30 -3.97 7.92
C ALA A 54 2.28 -4.30 9.02
N ALA A 55 1.84 -3.29 9.78
CA ALA A 55 0.86 -3.47 10.84
C ALA A 55 -0.46 -4.05 10.31
N VAL A 56 -0.95 -3.53 9.18
CA VAL A 56 -2.21 -4.00 8.56
C VAL A 56 -2.05 -5.40 7.97
N ALA A 57 -0.91 -5.71 7.34
CA ALA A 57 -0.65 -7.02 6.74
C ALA A 57 -0.59 -8.15 7.79
N ILE A 58 -0.08 -7.86 8.99
CA ILE A 58 -0.07 -8.80 10.11
C ILE A 58 -1.50 -9.09 10.59
N GLU A 59 -2.36 -8.07 10.68
CA GLU A 59 -3.74 -8.25 11.13
C GLU A 59 -4.64 -8.89 10.05
N ILE A 60 -4.38 -8.58 8.78
CA ILE A 60 -5.26 -8.92 7.66
C ILE A 60 -4.45 -9.68 6.59
N PRO A 61 -4.41 -11.03 6.65
CA PRO A 61 -3.62 -11.86 5.73
C PRO A 61 -4.02 -11.72 4.25
N ARG A 62 -5.20 -11.17 3.95
CA ARG A 62 -5.70 -10.93 2.60
C ARG A 62 -5.83 -9.43 2.35
N LEU A 63 -4.71 -8.73 2.55
CA LEU A 63 -4.56 -7.31 2.26
C LEU A 63 -4.21 -7.10 0.79
N ILE A 64 -4.87 -6.13 0.16
CA ILE A 64 -4.46 -5.56 -1.11
C ILE A 64 -4.01 -4.12 -0.83
N VAL A 65 -2.78 -3.80 -1.19
CA VAL A 65 -2.27 -2.43 -1.10
C VAL A 65 -2.26 -1.84 -2.50
N MET A 66 -2.91 -0.70 -2.69
CA MET A 66 -3.06 -0.07 -4.00
C MET A 66 -3.02 1.45 -3.89
N GLY A 67 -2.52 2.10 -4.93
CA GLY A 67 -2.56 3.54 -5.01
C GLY A 67 -1.41 4.12 -5.82
N ASP A 68 -1.20 5.42 -5.66
CA ASP A 68 -0.11 6.13 -6.32
C ASP A 68 0.98 6.44 -5.31
N PHE A 69 2.07 5.69 -5.42
CA PHE A 69 3.24 5.83 -4.55
C PHE A 69 4.22 6.88 -5.06
N ASN A 70 4.03 7.41 -6.28
CA ASN A 70 5.02 8.25 -6.97
C ASN A 70 6.44 7.63 -7.01
N LEU A 71 6.52 6.31 -6.95
CA LEU A 71 7.76 5.54 -7.07
C LEU A 71 7.92 5.02 -8.51
N PRO A 72 9.09 5.18 -9.13
CA PRO A 72 9.31 4.67 -10.48
C PRO A 72 9.24 3.13 -10.49
N SER A 73 8.43 2.59 -11.41
CA SER A 73 8.22 1.15 -11.55
C SER A 73 9.39 0.43 -12.24
N ALA A 74 10.16 1.14 -13.07
CA ALA A 74 11.30 0.63 -13.83
C ALA A 74 12.45 1.67 -13.89
N GLY A 75 13.71 1.21 -13.82
CA GLY A 75 14.92 2.05 -13.87
C GLY A 75 15.97 1.67 -12.81
N GLU A 76 17.05 2.45 -12.69
CA GLU A 76 17.94 2.34 -11.52
C GLU A 76 17.10 2.58 -10.26
N ALA A 77 17.04 1.58 -9.39
CA ALA A 77 16.24 1.65 -8.19
C ALA A 77 16.86 2.67 -7.22
N SER A 78 16.18 3.81 -7.05
CA SER A 78 16.45 4.74 -5.96
C SER A 78 16.39 3.99 -4.62
N GLY A 79 16.96 4.58 -3.57
CA GLY A 79 16.97 3.96 -2.24
C GLY A 79 15.56 3.58 -1.78
N GLU A 80 14.61 4.47 -2.06
CA GLU A 80 13.18 4.35 -1.73
C GLU A 80 12.51 3.18 -2.48
N VAL A 81 12.79 3.02 -3.79
CA VAL A 81 12.25 1.88 -4.56
C VAL A 81 12.79 0.55 -4.03
N ARG A 82 14.08 0.52 -3.66
CA ARG A 82 14.70 -0.69 -3.11
C ARG A 82 14.12 -1.03 -1.74
N GLU A 83 13.98 -0.04 -0.87
CA GLU A 83 13.37 -0.17 0.44
C GLU A 83 11.92 -0.65 0.32
N PHE A 84 11.12 0.01 -0.53
CA PHE A 84 9.73 -0.39 -0.76
C PHE A 84 9.62 -1.85 -1.21
N ARG A 85 10.41 -2.27 -2.20
CA ARG A 85 10.42 -3.67 -2.68
C ARG A 85 10.90 -4.66 -1.63
N ALA A 86 11.94 -4.31 -0.86
CA ALA A 86 12.44 -5.14 0.22
C ALA A 86 11.38 -5.36 1.30
N SER A 87 10.68 -4.30 1.69
CA SER A 87 9.57 -4.35 2.64
C SER A 87 8.39 -5.16 2.11
N MET A 88 7.99 -4.99 0.84
CA MET A 88 6.95 -5.82 0.24
C MET A 88 7.33 -7.32 0.27
N THR A 89 8.59 -7.64 -0.04
CA THR A 89 9.11 -9.01 0.02
C THR A 89 9.09 -9.56 1.45
N ALA A 90 9.49 -8.76 2.43
CA ALA A 90 9.48 -9.14 3.84
C ALA A 90 8.06 -9.38 4.40
N LEU A 91 7.06 -8.69 3.83
CA LEU A 91 5.65 -8.83 4.17
C LEU A 91 4.89 -9.86 3.32
N ASP A 92 5.60 -10.63 2.48
CA ASP A 92 5.03 -11.61 1.55
C ASP A 92 3.98 -11.01 0.58
N LEU A 93 4.13 -9.71 0.28
CA LEU A 93 3.27 -8.99 -0.66
C LEU A 93 3.80 -9.17 -2.08
N THR A 94 2.94 -9.66 -2.96
CA THR A 94 3.27 -9.82 -4.39
C THR A 94 2.92 -8.56 -5.17
N GLN A 95 3.91 -7.97 -5.83
CA GLN A 95 3.69 -6.83 -6.71
C GLN A 95 3.04 -7.26 -8.03
N VAL A 96 1.96 -6.58 -8.42
CA VAL A 96 1.26 -6.81 -9.71
C VAL A 96 1.29 -5.52 -10.52
N ILE A 97 2.08 -5.50 -11.59
CA ILE A 97 2.16 -4.39 -12.56
C ILE A 97 2.01 -4.97 -13.97
N GLN A 98 1.06 -4.46 -14.76
CA GLN A 98 0.77 -4.97 -16.12
C GLN A 98 1.22 -4.03 -17.25
N GLY A 99 2.00 -2.99 -16.95
CA GLY A 99 2.50 -2.02 -17.92
C GLY A 99 2.91 -0.71 -17.24
N PRO A 100 3.24 0.34 -18.03
CA PRO A 100 3.42 1.68 -17.48
C PRO A 100 2.19 2.12 -16.70
N THR A 101 2.37 2.53 -15.45
CA THR A 101 1.30 3.04 -14.59
C THR A 101 0.97 4.50 -14.88
N HIS A 102 1.91 5.22 -15.49
CA HIS A 102 1.74 6.58 -15.99
C HIS A 102 2.48 6.69 -17.33
N THR A 103 1.78 7.12 -18.37
CA THR A 103 2.39 7.55 -19.64
C THR A 103 2.42 9.08 -19.61
N GLY A 104 3.63 9.64 -19.51
CA GLY A 104 3.83 11.09 -19.58
C GLY A 104 3.43 11.67 -20.93
#